data_AF-A0A1Z4VVR1-F1
#
_entry.id   AF-A0A1Z4VVR1-F1
#
_cell.length_a   1.000
_cell.length_b   1.000
_cell.length_c   1.000
_cell.angle_alpha   90.00
_cell.angle_beta   90.00
_cell.angle_gamma   90.00
#
_symmetry.space_group_name_H-M   'P 1'
#
loop_
_entity.id
_entity.type
_entity.pdbx_description
1 polymer ?
#
loop_
_entity_poly.entity_id
_entity_poly.type
_entity_poly.pdbx_seq_one_letter_code
_entity_poly.pdbx_strand_id
1 'polypeptide(L)' 'MYGYINRCPHAGSPLDWMPDQFLSLDQRHIQCATHAALFTLDGGECVAGPCVGDRLTPVALELVDGWICLGRQAQS' A
#
# COMPACT_ATOMS: atom_id res chain seq x y z
N MET A 1 7.45 8.44 6.21
CA MET A 1 6.56 7.32 6.56
C MET A 1 5.47 7.26 5.50
N TYR A 2 5.09 6.06 5.08
CA TYR A 2 4.03 5.86 4.10
C TYR A 2 2.99 4.92 4.69
N GLY A 3 1.72 5.23 4.45
CA GLY A 3 0.59 4.42 4.89
C GLY A 3 -0.38 4.27 3.73
N TYR A 4 -0.94 3.08 3.57
CA TYR A 4 -1.88 2.76 2.50
C TYR A 4 -3.06 1.97 3.05
N ILE A 5 -4.22 2.14 2.43
CA ILE A 5 -5.35 1.23 2.66
C ILE A 5 -4.97 -0.13 2.07
N ASN A 6 -5.21 -1.20 2.84
CA ASN A 6 -4.98 -2.57 2.42
C ASN A 6 -6.02 -3.04 1.38
N ARG A 7 -5.98 -2.45 0.19
CA ARG A 7 -6.93 -2.70 -0.89
C ARG A 7 -6.30 -2.45 -2.25
N CYS A 8 -6.15 -3.49 -3.05
CA CYS A 8 -5.66 -3.42 -4.42
C CYS A 8 -6.68 -2.68 -5.31
N PRO A 9 -6.28 -1.65 -6.07
CA PRO A 9 -7.20 -0.94 -6.97
C PRO A 9 -7.74 -1.82 -8.10
N HIS A 10 -7.01 -2.88 -8.48
CA HIS A 10 -7.41 -3.80 -9.54
C HIS A 10 -8.75 -4.52 -9.28
N ALA A 11 -8.86 -5.22 -8.16
CA ALA A 11 -10.00 -6.09 -7.85
C ALA A 11 -10.61 -5.82 -6.46
N GLY A 12 -10.08 -4.84 -5.72
CA GLY A 12 -10.52 -4.54 -4.36
C GLY A 12 -10.13 -5.59 -3.32
N SER A 13 -9.30 -6.58 -3.67
CA SER A 13 -8.78 -7.58 -2.74
C SER A 13 -7.78 -6.94 -1.75
N PRO A 14 -7.59 -7.54 -0.56
CA PRO A 14 -6.44 -7.22 0.29
C PRO A 14 -5.12 -7.41 -0.48
N LEU A 15 -4.10 -6.67 -0.05
CA LEU A 15 -2.75 -6.76 -0.59
C LEU A 15 -2.03 -8.00 -0.05
N ASP A 16 -2.30 -8.41 1.19
CA ASP A 16 -1.75 -9.59 1.85
C ASP A 16 -2.76 -10.76 1.94
N TRP A 17 -2.24 -11.99 1.98
CA TRP A 17 -3.01 -13.19 2.35
C TRP A 17 -2.57 -13.78 3.69
N MET A 18 -1.35 -13.47 4.12
CA MET A 18 -0.83 -13.79 5.44
C MET A 18 -0.52 -12.48 6.15
N PRO A 19 -0.81 -12.37 7.45
CA PRO A 19 -0.49 -11.17 8.22
C PRO A 19 0.97 -10.73 8.00
N ASP A 20 1.14 -9.42 7.86
CA ASP A 20 2.44 -8.74 7.79
C ASP A 20 3.30 -9.04 6.55
N GLN A 21 2.77 -9.79 5.57
CA GLN A 21 3.48 -10.10 4.32
C GLN A 21 3.00 -9.24 3.15
N PHE A 22 3.63 -8.08 3.00
CA PHE A 22 3.29 -7.11 1.96
C PHE A 22 4.38 -6.92 0.92
N LEU A 23 5.63 -7.29 1.19
CA LEU A 23 6.75 -6.91 0.35
C LEU A 23 7.09 -7.98 -0.69
N SER A 24 7.58 -7.53 -1.85
CA SER A 24 8.27 -8.39 -2.79
C SER A 24 9.51 -9.03 -2.15
N LEU A 25 10.01 -10.12 -2.75
CA LEU A 25 11.18 -10.85 -2.23
C LEU A 25 12.43 -9.98 -2.04
N ASP A 26 12.63 -8.99 -2.92
CA ASP A 26 13.73 -8.02 -2.83
C ASP A 26 13.44 -6.82 -1.91
N GLN A 27 12.24 -6.79 -1.32
CA GLN A 27 11.74 -5.75 -0.41
C GLN A 27 11.70 -4.34 -1.03
N ARG A 28 11.62 -4.23 -2.35
CA ARG A 28 11.59 -2.94 -3.05
C ARG A 28 10.18 -2.44 -3.36
N HIS A 29 9.18 -3.32 -3.29
CA HIS A 29 7.79 -3.01 -3.64
C HIS A 29 6.83 -3.63 -2.63
N ILE A 30 5.64 -3.03 -2.53
CA ILE A 30 4.48 -3.73 -1.99
C ILE A 30 3.96 -4.65 -3.10
N GLN A 31 3.79 -5.93 -2.81
CA GLN A 31 3.28 -6.93 -3.73
C GLN A 31 1.87 -7.37 -3.33
N CYS A 32 0.91 -7.23 -4.24
CA CYS A 32 -0.40 -7.84 -4.05
C CYS A 32 -0.28 -9.37 -4.14
N ALA A 33 -0.62 -10.08 -3.07
CA ALA A 33 -0.52 -11.53 -2.95
C ALA A 33 -1.44 -12.29 -3.91
N THR A 34 -2.50 -11.65 -4.45
CA THR A 34 -3.48 -12.31 -5.32
C THR A 34 -3.00 -12.42 -6.77
N HIS A 35 -2.52 -11.32 -7.37
CA HIS A 35 -2.16 -11.26 -8.79
C HIS A 35 -0.78 -10.63 -9.04
N ALA A 36 0.05 -10.55 -8.00
CA ALA A 36 1.45 -10.11 -8.05
C ALA A 36 1.69 -8.68 -8.60
N ALA A 37 0.69 -7.80 -8.53
CA ALA A 37 0.91 -6.38 -8.83
C ALA A 37 1.95 -5.79 -7.88
N LEU A 38 2.87 -4.97 -8.40
CA LEU A 38 3.96 -4.36 -7.65
C LEU A 38 3.74 -2.84 -7.53
N PHE A 39 3.74 -2.35 -6.31
CA PHE A 39 3.56 -0.93 -6.00
C PHE A 39 4.83 -0.34 -5.39
N THR A 40 5.17 0.89 -5.78
CA THR A 40 6.27 1.64 -5.15
C THR A 40 6.00 1.87 -3.67
N LEU A 41 7.05 1.79 -2.84
CA LEU A 41 6.95 2.10 -1.42
C LEU A 41 6.65 3.59 -1.19
N ASP A 42 7.25 4.43 -2.03
CA ASP A 42 7.01 5.86 -2.08
C ASP A 42 5.89 6.17 -3.07
N GLY A 43 4.72 6.50 -2.51
CA GLY A 43 3.57 6.96 -3.29
C GLY A 43 2.62 5.88 -3.81
N GLY A 44 2.93 4.59 -3.68
CA GLY A 44 2.00 3.50 -3.95
C GLY A 44 1.62 3.30 -5.41
N GLU A 45 2.46 3.71 -6.36
CA GLU A 45 2.19 3.57 -7.80
C GLU A 45 2.41 2.14 -8.27
N CYS A 46 1.45 1.59 -9.02
CA CYS A 46 1.59 0.27 -9.61
C CYS A 46 2.51 0.32 -10.84
N VAL A 47 3.68 -0.32 -10.72
CA VAL A 47 4.72 -0.35 -11.76
C VAL A 47 4.77 -1.68 -12.52
N ALA A 48 4.07 -2.71 -12.04
CA ALA A 48 3.91 -3.98 -12.72
C ALA A 48 2.60 -4.67 -12.33
N GLY A 49 1.99 -5.42 -13.27
CA GLY A 49 0.77 -6.20 -13.04
C GLY A 49 -0.49 -5.62 -13.68
N PRO A 50 -1.68 -6.12 -13.31
CA PRO A 50 -2.93 -5.80 -14.03
C PRO A 50 -3.45 -4.36 -13.88
N CYS A 51 -2.95 -3.59 -12.92
CA CYS A 51 -3.37 -2.21 -12.63
C CYS A 51 -2.24 -1.19 -12.79
N VAL A 52 -1.30 -1.42 -13.72
CA VAL A 52 -0.19 -0.48 -13.98
C VAL A 52 -0.73 0.93 -14.25
N GLY A 53 -0.15 1.92 -13.58
CA GLY A 53 -0.57 3.33 -13.63
C GLY A 53 -1.58 3.73 -12.55
N ASP A 54 -2.31 2.78 -11.95
CA ASP A 54 -3.13 3.06 -10.76
C ASP A 54 -2.26 3.19 -9.50
N ARG A 55 -2.88 3.61 -8.39
CA ARG A 55 -2.19 3.83 -7.12
C ARG A 55 -2.96 3.24 -5.94
N LEU A 56 -2.22 2.84 -4.91
CA LEU A 56 -2.79 2.56 -3.59
C LEU A 56 -3.36 3.84 -2.97
N THR A 57 -4.47 3.72 -2.25
CA THR A 57 -5.06 4.85 -1.52
C THR A 57 -4.17 5.21 -0.33
N PRO A 58 -3.60 6.42 -0.25
CA PRO A 58 -2.74 6.83 0.85
C PRO A 58 -3.55 7.08 2.12
N VAL A 59 -2.92 6.82 3.26
CA VAL A 59 -3.43 7.12 4.59
C VAL A 59 -2.51 8.14 5.24
N ALA A 60 -3.07 9.26 5.69
CA ALA A 60 -2.31 10.26 6.44
C ALA A 60 -1.78 9.63 7.74
N LEU A 61 -0.50 9.87 8.05
CA LEU A 61 0.17 9.37 9.25
C LEU A 61 0.86 10.52 9.98
N GLU A 62 0.85 10.45 11.31
CA GLU A 62 1.53 11.39 12.20
C GLU A 62 2.39 10.61 13.20
N LEU A 63 3.58 11.14 13.54
CA LEU A 63 4.42 10.60 14.62
C LEU A 63 4.18 11.43 15.88
N VAL A 64 3.56 10.85 16.89
CA VAL A 64 3.18 11.52 18.14
C VAL A 64 3.79 10.75 19.31
N ASP A 65 4.73 11.37 20.02
CA ASP A 65 5.39 10.78 21.20
C ASP A 65 5.92 9.34 20.99
N GLY A 66 6.48 9.08 19.79
CA GLY A 66 7.02 7.77 19.41
C GLY A 66 5.99 6.77 18.85
N TRP A 67 4.71 7.14 18.81
CA TRP A 67 3.64 6.34 18.21
C TRP A 67 3.35 6.79 16.77
N ILE A 68 3.08 5.82 15.89
CA ILE A 68 2.54 6.09 14.56
C ILE A 68 1.01 6.13 14.69
N CYS A 69 0.44 7.32 14.49
CA CYS A 69 -0.99 7.57 14.54
C CYS A 69 -1.55 7.80 13.13
N LEU A 70 -2.83 7.50 12.94
CA LEU A 70 -3.56 7.97 11.77
C LEU A 70 -3.70 9.49 11.87
N GLY A 71 -3.20 10.20 10.86
CA GLY A 71 -3.39 11.64 10.74
C GLY A 71 -4.83 11.98 10.38
N ARG A 72 -5.20 13.25 10.52
CA ARG A 72 -6.51 13.72 10.05
C ARG A 72 -6.64 13.48 8.55
N GLN A 73 -7.56 12.61 8.17
CA GLN A 73 -7.96 12.44 6.77
C GLN A 73 -8.55 13.77 6.29
N ALA A 74 -8.03 14.31 5.18
CA ALA A 74 -8.72 15.39 4.49
C ALA A 74 -10.06 14.82 4.01
N GLN A 75 -11.17 15.37 4.50
CA GLN A 75 -12.50 15.03 4.00
C GLN A 75 -12.57 15.47 2.54
N SER A 76 -12.64 14.49 1.64
CA SER A 76 -13.06 14.66 0.24
C SER A 76 -14.58 14.77 0.17
#